data_AF-G2YVB0-F1
#
_entry.id   AF-G2YVB0-F1
#
_cell.length_a   1.000
_cell.length_b   1.000
_cell.length_c   1.000
_cell.angle_alpha   90.00
_cell.angle_beta   90.00
_cell.angle_gamma   90.00
#
_symmetry.space_group_name_H-M   'P 1'
#
loop_
_entity.id
_entity.type
_entity.pdbx_description
1 polymer ?
#
loop_
_entity_poly.entity_id
_entity_poly.type
_entity_poly.pdbx_seq_one_letter_code
_entity_poly.pdbx_strand_id
1 'polypeptide(L)'
;MAPQPPPPLEGKKRRIAIMTSGGDSPGMNGVVRACVRMAIYKGCEPYCIYEGYEGLVQGGKLIKKMGWEDVRGWQSEGGTLIGTARCMAFYERPGRLQAAKNMVLNGIDALIICGGDGSLTGADKFRAEWPGLIKELIEKKELSEQQVAPFKNLNIVGLVGSIDNDMSGTDATIGCFSALGKICEMVDYIEQTASSHSRAFVIEVMGRHCGWLALMAGVATGADFVFIPEKPRADNWKEEMHKVIQKHRQLGKRKTIVIVAEGAHDQGGNKISPEMIKDLLADKNGLALDTRISTLGHASKQ
;
A
#
# COMPACT_ATOMS: atom_id res chain seq x y z
N MET A 1 33.08 17.05 17.77
CA MET A 1 32.67 17.96 16.68
C MET A 1 31.37 17.41 16.10
N ALA A 2 30.34 18.24 15.90
CA ALA A 2 29.15 17.80 15.17
C ALA A 2 29.58 17.35 13.76
N PRO A 3 29.04 16.24 13.23
CA PRO A 3 29.36 15.77 11.89
C PRO A 3 29.04 16.89 10.89
N GLN A 4 30.01 17.24 10.05
CA GLN A 4 29.77 18.24 9.02
C GLN A 4 28.98 17.61 7.88
N PRO A 5 27.88 18.24 7.42
CA PRO A 5 27.21 17.79 6.23
C PRO A 5 28.16 17.91 5.05
N PRO A 6 28.11 16.97 4.11
CA PRO A 6 28.87 17.04 2.88
C PRO A 6 28.43 18.29 2.11
N PRO A 7 29.38 19.00 1.47
CA PRO A 7 29.01 20.13 0.63
C PRO A 7 28.05 19.67 -0.48
N PRO A 8 27.14 20.54 -0.94
CA PRO A 8 26.38 20.29 -2.17
C PRO A 8 27.34 19.87 -3.29
N LEU A 9 26.93 18.89 -4.07
CA LEU A 9 27.81 18.35 -5.11
C LEU A 9 28.14 19.44 -6.14
N GLU A 10 29.41 19.51 -6.52
CA GLU A 10 29.87 20.45 -7.55
C GLU A 10 29.18 20.17 -8.90
N GLY A 11 28.68 21.25 -9.52
CA GLY A 11 28.04 21.24 -10.83
C GLY A 11 26.69 20.53 -10.90
N LYS A 12 25.56 21.21 -10.62
CA LYS A 12 24.17 20.74 -10.80
C LYS A 12 23.75 19.37 -10.21
N LYS A 13 24.67 18.58 -9.65
CA LYS A 13 24.38 17.25 -9.10
C LYS A 13 23.61 17.41 -7.78
N ARG A 14 22.52 16.66 -7.62
CA ARG A 14 21.69 16.66 -6.41
C ARG A 14 21.66 15.29 -5.77
N ARG A 15 21.35 15.21 -4.48
CA ARG A 15 21.14 13.94 -3.78
C ARG A 15 19.66 13.71 -3.56
N ILE A 16 19.18 12.55 -3.99
CA ILE A 16 17.75 12.21 -3.97
C ILE A 16 17.57 11.02 -3.05
N ALA A 17 16.82 11.18 -1.97
CA ALA A 17 16.38 10.07 -1.14
C ALA A 17 15.17 9.37 -1.76
N ILE A 18 15.14 8.05 -1.68
CA ILE A 18 14.02 7.19 -2.03
C ILE A 18 13.64 6.38 -0.79
N MET A 19 12.37 6.39 -0.40
CA MET A 19 11.85 5.55 0.67
C MET A 19 10.56 4.84 0.26
N THR A 20 10.31 3.68 0.87
CA THR A 20 9.00 3.04 0.88
C THR A 20 8.40 3.12 2.27
N SER A 21 7.11 3.42 2.38
CA SER A 21 6.43 3.58 3.67
C SER A 21 4.98 3.10 3.60
N GLY A 22 4.46 2.64 4.74
CA GLY A 22 3.12 2.08 4.84
C GLY A 22 3.10 0.58 4.57
N GLY A 23 1.94 0.05 4.18
CA GLY A 23 1.85 -1.34 3.73
C GLY A 23 2.63 -1.54 2.43
N ASP A 24 3.37 -2.65 2.34
CA ASP A 24 4.05 -3.03 1.12
C ASP A 24 3.05 -3.44 0.03
N SER A 25 3.47 -3.30 -1.23
CA SER A 25 2.69 -3.71 -2.39
C SER A 25 3.61 -4.22 -3.49
N PRO A 26 3.19 -5.22 -4.28
CA PRO A 26 3.98 -5.71 -5.41
C PRO A 26 4.32 -4.57 -6.38
N GLY A 27 5.59 -4.48 -6.76
CA GLY A 27 6.09 -3.45 -7.68
C GLY A 27 6.82 -2.28 -7.00
N MET A 28 6.79 -2.15 -5.66
CA MET A 28 7.58 -1.15 -4.94
C MET A 28 9.08 -1.25 -5.26
N ASN A 29 9.64 -2.46 -5.37
CA ASN A 29 11.03 -2.66 -5.80
C ASN A 29 11.29 -2.15 -7.23
N GLY A 30 10.33 -2.31 -8.14
CA GLY A 30 10.37 -1.75 -9.49
C GLY A 30 10.43 -0.22 -9.48
N VAL A 31 9.66 0.41 -8.59
CA VAL A 31 9.69 1.87 -8.37
C VAL A 31 11.05 2.32 -7.86
N VAL A 32 11.55 1.72 -6.77
CA VAL A 32 12.84 2.10 -6.19
C VAL A 32 13.96 1.94 -7.22
N ARG A 33 13.98 0.81 -7.94
CA ARG A 33 14.93 0.57 -9.03
C ARG A 33 14.86 1.64 -10.12
N ALA A 34 13.67 2.03 -10.55
CA ALA A 34 13.49 3.07 -11.57
C ALA A 34 14.01 4.41 -11.06
N CYS A 35 13.65 4.82 -9.85
CA CYS A 35 14.09 6.07 -9.24
C CYS A 35 15.61 6.13 -9.07
N VAL A 36 16.24 5.06 -8.57
CA VAL A 36 17.71 4.96 -8.41
C VAL A 36 18.41 5.11 -9.76
N ARG A 37 18.01 4.32 -10.77
CA ARG A 37 18.64 4.37 -12.10
C ARG A 37 18.42 5.72 -12.80
N MET A 38 17.22 6.28 -12.67
CA MET A 38 16.88 7.57 -13.27
C MET A 38 17.66 8.72 -12.63
N ALA A 39 17.84 8.68 -11.30
CA ALA A 39 18.68 9.64 -10.58
C ALA A 39 20.14 9.59 -11.07
N ILE A 40 20.74 8.39 -11.16
CA ILE A 40 22.11 8.21 -11.69
C ILE A 40 22.21 8.72 -13.13
N TYR A 41 21.25 8.36 -13.99
CA TYR A 41 21.23 8.79 -15.39
C TYR A 41 21.14 10.33 -15.53
N LYS A 42 20.44 11.00 -14.62
CA LYS A 42 20.37 12.48 -14.57
C LYS A 42 21.57 13.14 -13.87
N GLY A 43 22.57 12.36 -13.46
CA GLY A 43 23.77 12.84 -12.77
C GLY A 43 23.56 13.14 -11.28
N CYS A 44 22.45 12.70 -10.69
CA CYS A 44 22.18 12.80 -9.25
C CYS A 44 22.77 11.59 -8.50
N GLU A 45 22.91 11.72 -7.19
CA GLU A 45 23.28 10.60 -6.31
C GLU A 45 22.04 10.08 -5.57
N PRO A 46 21.58 8.86 -5.87
CA PRO A 46 20.45 8.29 -5.15
C PRO A 46 20.87 7.74 -3.78
N TYR A 47 19.98 7.92 -2.81
CA TYR A 47 20.07 7.34 -1.48
C TYR A 47 18.78 6.56 -1.21
N CYS A 48 18.88 5.33 -0.71
CA CYS A 48 17.74 4.60 -0.18
C CYS A 48 17.65 4.81 1.33
N ILE A 49 16.44 5.10 1.80
CA ILE A 49 16.10 5.14 3.22
C ILE A 49 15.42 3.81 3.55
N TYR A 50 16.08 3.05 4.42
CA TYR A 50 15.58 1.76 4.88
C TYR A 50 14.52 1.94 5.97
N GLU A 51 13.57 1.02 6.07
CA GLU A 51 12.49 1.03 7.08
C GLU A 51 11.61 2.29 7.07
N GLY A 52 11.52 2.96 5.92
CA GLY A 52 10.65 4.13 5.73
C GLY A 52 11.00 5.31 6.65
N TYR A 53 9.99 5.88 7.30
CA TYR A 53 10.19 7.00 8.23
C TYR A 53 11.07 6.63 9.43
N GLU A 54 11.08 5.36 9.84
CA GLU A 54 11.88 4.91 10.98
C GLU A 54 13.37 5.09 10.69
N GLY A 55 13.84 4.61 9.52
CA GLY A 55 15.23 4.83 9.14
C GLY A 55 15.56 6.26 8.80
N LEU A 56 14.57 7.07 8.40
CA LEU A 56 14.78 8.51 8.25
C LEU A 56 15.08 9.18 9.61
N VAL A 57 14.35 8.81 10.67
CA VAL A 57 14.56 9.32 12.03
C VAL A 57 15.83 8.77 12.65
N GLN A 58 16.10 7.47 12.52
CA GLN A 58 17.30 6.85 13.08
C GLN A 58 18.59 7.31 12.37
N GLY A 59 18.52 7.49 11.04
CA GLY A 59 19.66 7.91 10.23
C GLY A 59 20.78 6.87 10.15
N GLY A 60 22.02 7.35 9.97
CA GLY A 60 23.21 6.50 9.92
C GLY A 60 23.15 5.47 8.79
N LYS A 61 23.30 4.18 9.13
CA LYS A 61 23.35 3.08 8.15
C LYS A 61 22.04 2.86 7.39
N LEU A 62 20.92 3.38 7.90
CA LEU A 62 19.62 3.27 7.27
C LEU A 62 19.42 4.29 6.13
N ILE A 63 20.34 5.24 5.96
CA ILE A 63 20.37 6.15 4.81
C ILE A 63 21.61 5.80 3.98
N LYS A 64 21.41 5.00 2.93
CA LYS A 64 22.52 4.41 2.17
C LYS A 64 22.56 4.97 0.75
N LYS A 65 23.75 5.43 0.32
CA LYS A 65 23.99 5.77 -1.09
C LYS A 65 23.89 4.51 -1.96
N MET A 66 23.23 4.63 -3.11
CA MET A 66 23.00 3.53 -4.03
C MET A 66 23.81 3.69 -5.31
N GLY A 67 24.38 2.57 -5.78
CA GLY A 67 24.97 2.39 -7.10
C GLY A 67 23.97 1.87 -8.12
N TRP A 68 24.44 1.69 -9.37
CA TRP A 68 23.60 1.21 -10.47
C TRP A 68 23.23 -0.27 -10.31
N GLU A 69 24.20 -1.05 -9.83
CA GLU A 69 24.17 -2.48 -9.59
C GLU A 69 23.40 -2.87 -8.33
N ASP A 70 23.27 -1.97 -7.36
CA ASP A 70 22.57 -2.23 -6.08
C ASP A 70 21.09 -2.60 -6.28
N VAL A 71 20.48 -2.14 -7.39
CA VAL A 71 19.08 -2.40 -7.75
C VAL A 71 18.94 -3.39 -8.91
N ARG A 72 19.98 -4.19 -9.20
CA ARG A 72 19.92 -5.27 -10.19
C ARG A 72 18.94 -6.35 -9.73
N GLY A 73 18.07 -6.81 -10.63
CA GLY A 73 17.11 -7.89 -10.35
C GLY A 73 15.85 -7.46 -9.59
N TRP A 74 15.82 -6.27 -8.99
CA TRP A 74 14.70 -5.81 -8.15
C TRP A 74 13.32 -5.76 -8.85
N GLN A 75 13.29 -5.80 -10.18
CA GLN A 75 12.02 -5.81 -10.92
C GLN A 75 11.20 -7.10 -10.72
N SER A 76 11.84 -8.22 -10.36
CA SER A 76 11.20 -9.51 -10.13
C SER A 76 11.04 -9.87 -8.65
N GLU A 77 11.35 -8.95 -7.74
CA GLU A 77 11.33 -9.19 -6.30
C GLU A 77 10.04 -8.63 -5.68
N GLY A 78 9.40 -9.42 -4.80
CA GLY A 78 8.20 -9.03 -4.07
C GLY A 78 8.45 -8.04 -2.92
N GLY A 79 7.38 -7.42 -2.42
CA GLY A 79 7.43 -6.49 -1.28
C GLY A 79 8.32 -5.26 -1.53
N THR A 80 9.08 -4.85 -0.51
CA THR A 80 10.09 -3.80 -0.60
C THR A 80 11.42 -4.23 0.05
N LEU A 81 12.50 -4.22 -0.74
CA LEU A 81 13.85 -4.60 -0.33
C LEU A 81 14.55 -3.54 0.53
N ILE A 82 13.99 -2.32 0.56
CA ILE A 82 14.41 -1.28 1.52
C ILE A 82 13.54 -1.26 2.77
N GLY A 83 12.61 -2.20 2.91
CA GLY A 83 11.78 -2.32 4.11
C GLY A 83 10.76 -1.20 4.27
N THR A 84 9.90 -1.36 5.26
CA THR A 84 8.90 -0.36 5.65
C THR A 84 8.50 -0.64 7.09
N ALA A 85 8.69 0.35 7.97
CA ALA A 85 8.31 0.25 9.36
C ALA A 85 7.36 1.40 9.76
N ARG A 86 6.49 1.12 10.73
CA ARG A 86 5.71 2.17 11.39
C ARG A 86 6.67 2.99 12.26
N CYS A 87 6.65 4.31 12.10
CA CYS A 87 7.47 5.22 12.89
C CYS A 87 6.61 6.11 13.77
N MET A 88 6.50 5.77 15.06
CA MET A 88 5.76 6.59 16.03
C MET A 88 6.46 7.93 16.28
N ALA A 89 7.79 7.94 16.27
CA ALA A 89 8.57 9.15 16.51
C ALA A 89 8.28 10.25 15.46
N PHE A 90 7.99 9.89 14.22
CA PHE A 90 7.75 10.85 13.14
C PHE A 90 6.40 11.59 13.25
N TYR A 91 5.44 11.07 14.03
CA TYR A 91 4.22 11.80 14.38
C TYR A 91 4.51 13.03 15.25
N GLU A 92 5.59 12.96 16.02
CA GLU A 92 6.03 14.03 16.90
C GLU A 92 7.05 14.94 16.21
N ARG A 93 6.99 16.23 16.53
CA ARG A 93 7.90 17.22 15.95
C ARG A 93 9.38 16.90 16.21
N PRO A 94 9.81 16.42 17.39
CA PRO A 94 11.20 16.01 17.62
C PRO A 94 11.70 14.92 16.67
N GLY A 95 10.87 13.94 16.32
CA GLY A 95 11.26 12.92 15.35
C GLY A 95 11.42 13.50 13.95
N ARG A 96 10.53 14.40 13.52
CA ARG A 96 10.69 15.12 12.25
C ARG A 96 11.92 16.02 12.23
N LEU A 97 12.24 16.67 13.35
CA LEU A 97 13.45 17.47 13.51
C LEU A 97 14.72 16.61 13.31
N GLN A 98 14.75 15.44 13.93
CA GLN A 98 15.85 14.48 13.78
C GLN A 98 15.95 13.95 12.34
N ALA A 99 14.82 13.65 11.70
CA ALA A 99 14.77 13.25 10.30
C ALA A 99 15.34 14.33 9.37
N ALA A 100 14.93 15.60 9.54
CA ALA A 100 15.44 16.72 8.76
C ALA A 100 16.96 16.89 8.95
N LYS A 101 17.44 16.78 10.18
CA LYS A 101 18.88 16.78 10.49
C LYS A 101 19.61 15.67 9.74
N ASN A 102 19.11 14.45 9.78
CA ASN A 102 19.73 13.31 9.09
C ASN A 102 19.79 13.52 7.57
N MET A 103 18.75 14.10 6.95
CA MET A 103 18.77 14.43 5.53
C MET A 103 19.82 15.50 5.21
N VAL A 104 19.88 16.58 5.98
CA VAL A 104 20.89 17.64 5.79
C VAL A 104 22.31 17.10 5.99
N LEU A 105 22.54 16.27 7.01
CA LEU A 105 23.82 15.61 7.25
C LEU A 105 24.25 14.66 6.12
N ASN A 106 23.32 14.20 5.29
CA ASN A 106 23.61 13.42 4.08
C ASN A 106 23.59 14.28 2.80
N GLY A 107 23.36 15.59 2.92
CA GLY A 107 23.29 16.52 1.79
C GLY A 107 22.07 16.32 0.88
N ILE A 108 20.95 15.89 1.46
CA ILE A 108 19.71 15.54 0.75
C ILE A 108 18.65 16.64 0.92
N ASP A 109 18.14 17.17 -0.19
CA ASP A 109 17.01 18.13 -0.28
C ASP A 109 15.84 17.66 -1.15
N ALA A 110 15.90 16.42 -1.64
CA ALA A 110 14.88 15.83 -2.47
C ALA A 110 14.50 14.44 -1.93
N LEU A 111 13.20 14.22 -1.76
CA LEU A 111 12.64 12.96 -1.26
C LEU A 111 11.59 12.43 -2.24
N ILE A 112 11.79 11.19 -2.68
CA ILE A 112 10.80 10.40 -3.39
C ILE A 112 10.26 9.37 -2.39
N ILE A 113 8.95 9.36 -2.20
CA ILE A 113 8.27 8.42 -1.31
C ILE A 113 7.28 7.58 -2.09
N CYS A 114 7.35 6.25 -1.93
CA CYS A 114 6.37 5.31 -2.46
C CYS A 114 5.60 4.66 -1.31
N GLY A 115 4.28 4.83 -1.28
CA GLY A 115 3.47 4.30 -0.17
C GLY A 115 1.98 4.60 -0.31
N GLY A 116 1.23 4.27 0.73
CA GLY A 116 -0.19 4.59 0.82
C GLY A 116 -0.45 6.06 1.18
N ASP A 117 -1.72 6.46 1.14
CA ASP A 117 -2.21 7.82 1.44
C ASP A 117 -1.60 8.44 2.72
N GLY A 118 -1.62 7.71 3.84
CA GLY A 118 -1.08 8.21 5.11
C GLY A 118 0.42 8.56 5.04
N SER A 119 1.20 7.79 4.28
CA SER A 119 2.63 8.06 4.08
C SER A 119 2.85 9.31 3.22
N LEU A 120 2.04 9.51 2.18
CA LEU A 120 2.10 10.68 1.31
C LEU A 120 1.69 11.97 2.03
N THR A 121 0.63 11.90 2.83
CA THR A 121 0.21 13.01 3.70
C THR A 121 1.31 13.38 4.70
N GLY A 122 1.96 12.39 5.31
CA GLY A 122 3.11 12.61 6.19
C GLY A 122 4.27 13.35 5.50
N ALA A 123 4.52 13.06 4.22
CA ALA A 123 5.59 13.67 3.45
C ALA A 123 5.29 15.13 3.11
N ASP A 124 4.04 15.45 2.76
CA ASP A 124 3.63 16.82 2.50
C ASP A 124 3.69 17.69 3.76
N LYS A 125 3.19 17.17 4.89
CA LYS A 125 3.34 17.83 6.20
C LYS A 125 4.81 18.09 6.54
N PHE A 126 5.67 17.09 6.31
CA PHE A 126 7.10 17.23 6.57
C PHE A 126 7.75 18.31 5.68
N ARG A 127 7.38 18.39 4.40
CA ARG A 127 7.81 19.46 3.49
C ARG A 127 7.33 20.83 3.93
N ALA A 128 6.07 20.97 4.32
CA ALA A 128 5.50 22.23 4.79
C ALA A 128 6.19 22.72 6.07
N GLU A 129 6.51 21.81 6.99
CA GLU A 129 7.21 22.13 8.24
C GLU A 129 8.73 22.35 8.06
N TRP A 130 9.31 21.95 6.92
CA TRP A 130 10.75 21.92 6.69
C TRP A 130 11.48 23.22 7.04
N PRO A 131 11.05 24.43 6.58
CA PRO A 131 11.75 25.67 6.93
C PRO A 131 11.78 25.94 8.43
N GLY A 132 10.70 25.58 9.14
CA GLY A 132 10.61 25.71 10.60
C GLY A 132 11.53 24.72 11.32
N LEU A 133 11.64 23.48 10.82
CA LEU A 133 12.57 22.49 11.36
C LEU A 133 14.02 22.91 11.17
N ILE A 134 14.37 23.45 9.99
CA ILE A 134 15.71 23.97 9.71
C ILE A 134 16.07 25.13 10.65
N LYS A 135 15.15 26.09 10.84
CA LYS A 135 15.36 27.21 11.76
C LYS A 135 15.60 26.72 13.19
N GLU A 136 14.80 25.77 13.65
CA GLU A 136 14.93 25.17 14.98
C GLU A 136 16.27 24.43 15.18
N LEU A 137 16.78 23.74 14.14
CA LEU A 137 18.10 23.09 14.17
C LEU A 137 19.25 24.10 14.32
N ILE A 138 19.12 25.28 13.72
CA ILE A 138 20.09 26.38 13.86
C ILE A 138 20.03 26.97 15.26
N GLU A 139 18.83 27.26 15.77
CA GLU A 139 18.62 27.80 17.12
C GLU A 139 19.16 26.88 18.21
N LYS A 140 18.97 25.56 18.07
CA LYS A 140 19.54 24.53 18.96
C LYS A 140 21.04 24.31 18.77
N LYS A 141 21.69 25.01 17.83
CA LYS A 141 23.11 24.87 17.47
C LYS A 141 23.48 23.44 17.04
N GLU A 142 22.51 22.70 16.52
CA GLU A 142 22.74 21.35 15.97
C GLU A 142 23.31 21.41 14.56
N LEU A 143 22.99 22.46 13.81
CA LEU A 143 23.52 22.78 12.49
C LEU A 143 23.85 24.28 12.41
N SER A 144 24.82 24.66 11.57
CA SER A 144 25.17 26.07 11.32
C SER A 144 24.42 26.64 10.11
N GLU A 145 24.25 27.97 10.04
CA GLU A 145 23.58 28.61 8.89
C GLU A 145 24.23 28.26 7.54
N GLN A 146 25.56 28.16 7.51
CA GLN A 146 26.31 27.78 6.31
C GLN A 146 26.00 26.34 5.87
N GLN A 147 25.82 25.43 6.84
CA GLN A 147 25.49 24.03 6.59
C GLN A 147 24.09 23.86 5.97
N VAL A 148 23.12 24.69 6.37
CA VAL A 148 21.73 24.56 5.90
C VAL A 148 21.37 25.48 4.73
N ALA A 149 22.21 26.48 4.43
CA ALA A 149 22.01 27.40 3.31
C ALA A 149 21.61 26.75 1.97
N PRO A 150 22.18 25.60 1.55
CA PRO A 150 21.79 24.96 0.29
C PRO A 150 20.54 24.07 0.40
N PHE A 151 20.06 23.76 1.60
CA PHE A 151 18.97 22.79 1.87
C PHE A 151 17.73 23.46 2.47
N LYS A 152 17.48 24.74 2.14
CA LYS A 152 16.38 25.53 2.73
C LYS A 152 14.98 24.99 2.43
N ASN A 153 14.83 24.29 1.31
CA ASN A 153 13.54 23.78 0.84
C ASN A 153 13.65 22.26 0.62
N LEU A 154 12.61 21.53 1.03
CA LEU A 154 12.45 20.12 0.69
C LEU A 154 11.61 19.98 -0.58
N ASN A 155 12.11 19.22 -1.54
CA ASN A 155 11.37 18.81 -2.73
C ASN A 155 10.84 17.40 -2.50
N ILE A 156 9.54 17.17 -2.73
CA ILE A 156 8.95 15.85 -2.56
C ILE A 156 8.27 15.38 -3.84
N VAL A 157 8.32 14.07 -4.08
CA VAL A 157 7.53 13.39 -5.10
C VAL A 157 6.87 12.17 -4.45
N GLY A 158 5.56 12.05 -4.59
CA GLY A 158 4.79 10.92 -4.10
C GLY A 158 4.48 9.92 -5.21
N LEU A 159 4.65 8.62 -4.92
CA LEU A 159 4.12 7.52 -5.71
C LEU A 159 3.18 6.68 -4.85
N VAL A 160 2.04 6.30 -5.41
CA VAL A 160 1.02 5.57 -4.67
C VAL A 160 1.27 4.06 -4.79
N GLY A 161 1.83 3.47 -3.75
CA GLY A 161 1.98 2.02 -3.59
C GLY A 161 0.91 1.47 -2.66
N SER A 162 -0.09 0.79 -3.22
CA SER A 162 -1.21 0.22 -2.48
C SER A 162 -1.87 -0.87 -3.32
N ILE A 163 -2.28 -1.97 -2.69
CA ILE A 163 -3.10 -2.99 -3.37
C ILE A 163 -4.58 -2.57 -3.47
N ASP A 164 -5.01 -1.66 -2.60
CA ASP A 164 -6.42 -1.34 -2.35
C ASP A 164 -7.06 -0.57 -3.52
N ASN A 165 -6.25 0.10 -4.35
CA ASN A 165 -6.65 1.05 -5.40
C ASN A 165 -7.62 2.14 -4.91
N ASP A 166 -7.37 2.65 -3.71
CA ASP A 166 -8.25 3.56 -2.96
C ASP A 166 -7.80 5.03 -3.03
N MET A 167 -6.87 5.39 -3.92
CA MET A 167 -6.39 6.75 -4.08
C MET A 167 -7.15 7.50 -5.19
N SER A 168 -8.10 8.34 -4.80
CA SER A 168 -8.84 9.18 -5.73
C SER A 168 -7.93 10.16 -6.47
N GLY A 169 -7.90 10.06 -7.80
CA GLY A 169 -7.04 10.88 -8.67
C GLY A 169 -6.01 10.07 -9.47
N THR A 170 -5.87 8.77 -9.18
CA THR A 170 -5.19 7.81 -10.07
C THR A 170 -6.13 6.66 -10.40
N ASP A 171 -6.06 6.15 -11.63
CA ASP A 171 -6.87 5.00 -12.05
C ASP A 171 -6.33 3.68 -11.46
N ALA A 172 -5.01 3.62 -11.25
CA ALA A 172 -4.32 2.44 -10.77
C ALA A 172 -3.20 2.82 -9.79
N THR A 173 -3.24 2.23 -8.59
CA THR A 173 -2.14 2.24 -7.63
C THR A 173 -1.15 1.12 -7.93
N ILE A 174 0.13 1.33 -7.61
CA ILE A 174 1.16 0.31 -7.79
C ILE A 174 0.83 -0.88 -6.88
N GLY A 175 0.66 -2.05 -7.48
CA GLY A 175 0.36 -3.31 -6.80
C GLY A 175 -1.09 -3.80 -6.89
N CYS A 176 -2.05 -2.95 -7.29
CA CYS A 176 -3.47 -3.35 -7.34
C CYS A 176 -3.74 -4.50 -8.32
N PHE A 177 -3.18 -4.45 -9.53
CA PHE A 177 -3.34 -5.53 -10.52
C PHE A 177 -2.60 -6.81 -10.15
N SER A 178 -1.46 -6.71 -9.46
CA SER A 178 -0.78 -7.91 -8.95
C SER A 178 -1.62 -8.60 -7.88
N ALA A 179 -2.18 -7.84 -6.95
CA ALA A 179 -3.10 -8.36 -5.94
C ALA A 179 -4.35 -8.98 -6.57
N LEU A 180 -4.95 -8.31 -7.57
CA LEU A 180 -6.07 -8.86 -8.34
C LEU A 180 -5.70 -10.18 -9.01
N GLY A 181 -4.54 -10.25 -9.68
CA GLY A 181 -4.05 -11.48 -10.31
C GLY A 181 -3.94 -12.63 -9.30
N LYS A 182 -3.44 -12.35 -8.11
CA LYS A 182 -3.33 -13.35 -7.04
C LYS A 182 -4.68 -13.78 -6.48
N ILE A 183 -5.62 -12.84 -6.31
CA ILE A 183 -7.00 -13.16 -5.91
C ILE A 183 -7.65 -14.08 -6.95
N CYS A 184 -7.54 -13.76 -8.25
CA CYS A 184 -8.08 -14.60 -9.32
C CYS A 184 -7.47 -16.01 -9.29
N GLU A 185 -6.14 -16.12 -9.16
CA GLU A 185 -5.45 -17.41 -9.07
C GLU A 185 -5.97 -18.26 -7.89
N MET A 186 -6.16 -17.65 -6.72
CA MET A 186 -6.69 -18.34 -5.54
C MET A 186 -8.14 -18.76 -5.71
N VAL A 187 -8.96 -17.89 -6.30
CA VAL A 187 -10.36 -18.21 -6.59
C VAL A 187 -10.41 -19.39 -7.55
N ASP A 188 -9.61 -19.41 -8.62
CA ASP A 188 -9.56 -20.51 -9.58
C ASP A 188 -9.24 -21.86 -8.91
N TYR A 189 -8.30 -21.91 -7.97
CA TYR A 189 -8.03 -23.12 -7.18
C TYR A 189 -9.25 -23.54 -6.33
N ILE A 190 -9.92 -22.58 -5.70
CA ILE A 190 -11.13 -22.83 -4.91
C ILE A 190 -12.28 -23.33 -5.80
N GLU A 191 -12.41 -22.81 -7.03
CA GLU A 191 -13.47 -23.18 -7.94
C GLU A 191 -13.42 -24.66 -8.34
N GLN A 192 -12.21 -25.22 -8.51
CA GLN A 192 -12.03 -26.64 -8.87
C GLN A 192 -12.60 -27.57 -7.79
N THR A 193 -12.35 -27.27 -6.52
CA THR A 193 -12.93 -28.03 -5.39
C THR A 193 -14.42 -27.73 -5.20
N ALA A 194 -14.86 -26.50 -5.46
CA ALA A 194 -16.27 -26.11 -5.35
C ALA A 194 -17.15 -26.85 -6.37
N SER A 195 -16.70 -26.96 -7.61
CA SER A 195 -17.44 -27.62 -8.70
C SER A 195 -17.63 -29.12 -8.45
N SER A 196 -16.60 -29.77 -7.89
CA SER A 196 -16.59 -31.21 -7.60
C SER A 196 -17.65 -31.60 -6.56
N HIS A 197 -17.87 -30.75 -5.55
CA HIS A 197 -18.79 -31.03 -4.44
C HIS A 197 -20.09 -30.19 -4.47
N SER A 198 -20.34 -29.45 -5.54
CA SER A 198 -21.48 -28.52 -5.66
C SER A 198 -21.60 -27.54 -4.47
N ARG A 199 -20.46 -27.04 -3.99
CA ARG A 199 -20.35 -26.22 -2.76
C ARG A 199 -20.55 -24.72 -3.01
N ALA A 200 -20.75 -24.01 -1.92
CA ALA A 200 -20.65 -22.55 -1.89
C ALA A 200 -19.37 -22.11 -1.17
N PHE A 201 -18.73 -21.06 -1.68
CA PHE A 201 -17.59 -20.42 -1.05
C PHE A 201 -17.84 -18.93 -0.86
N VAL A 202 -17.55 -18.47 0.35
CA VAL A 202 -17.50 -17.05 0.70
C VAL A 202 -16.03 -16.67 0.79
N ILE A 203 -15.59 -15.79 -0.11
CA ILE A 203 -14.19 -15.41 -0.26
C ILE A 203 -14.02 -13.98 0.22
N GLU A 204 -13.32 -13.80 1.34
CA GLU A 204 -13.00 -12.49 1.89
C GLU A 204 -11.70 -11.97 1.26
N VAL A 205 -11.76 -10.77 0.67
CA VAL A 205 -10.65 -10.11 -0.01
C VAL A 205 -10.29 -8.79 0.67
N MET A 206 -9.00 -8.45 0.63
CA MET A 206 -8.51 -7.15 1.10
C MET A 206 -9.03 -6.00 0.23
N GLY A 207 -8.85 -4.77 0.70
CA GLY A 207 -9.21 -3.53 0.00
C GLY A 207 -9.50 -2.35 0.93
N ARG A 208 -9.34 -2.56 2.25
CA ARG A 208 -9.66 -1.64 3.34
C ARG A 208 -11.11 -1.16 3.27
N HIS A 209 -11.31 0.07 2.82
CA HIS A 209 -12.61 0.70 2.64
C HIS A 209 -12.95 0.89 1.16
N CYS A 210 -12.21 0.23 0.26
CA CYS A 210 -12.43 0.20 -1.16
C CYS A 210 -12.76 -1.24 -1.62
N GLY A 211 -13.81 -1.37 -2.41
CA GLY A 211 -14.26 -2.61 -3.02
C GLY A 211 -13.67 -2.89 -4.39
N TRP A 212 -12.69 -2.12 -4.86
CA TRP A 212 -12.12 -2.29 -6.21
C TRP A 212 -11.63 -3.72 -6.45
N LEU A 213 -10.86 -4.29 -5.50
CA LEU A 213 -10.39 -5.67 -5.59
C LEU A 213 -11.56 -6.68 -5.63
N ALA A 214 -12.55 -6.52 -4.75
CA ALA A 214 -13.71 -7.41 -4.71
C ALA A 214 -14.56 -7.34 -5.99
N LEU A 215 -14.77 -6.12 -6.50
CA LEU A 215 -15.51 -5.87 -7.74
C LEU A 215 -14.80 -6.49 -8.93
N MET A 216 -13.51 -6.19 -9.11
CA MET A 216 -12.72 -6.69 -10.23
C MET A 216 -12.56 -8.21 -10.18
N ALA A 217 -12.31 -8.77 -8.98
CA ALA A 217 -12.25 -10.21 -8.79
C ALA A 217 -13.60 -10.87 -9.08
N GLY A 218 -14.71 -10.26 -8.69
CA GLY A 218 -16.04 -10.79 -8.95
C GLY A 218 -16.37 -10.85 -10.45
N VAL A 219 -15.98 -9.81 -11.19
CA VAL A 219 -16.11 -9.79 -12.65
C VAL A 219 -15.19 -10.84 -13.30
N ALA A 220 -13.93 -10.92 -12.89
CA ALA A 220 -12.94 -11.81 -13.48
C ALA A 220 -13.24 -13.29 -13.25
N THR A 221 -13.80 -13.64 -12.08
CA THR A 221 -14.02 -15.04 -11.67
C THR A 221 -15.48 -15.50 -11.86
N GLY A 222 -16.38 -14.62 -12.30
CA GLY A 222 -17.79 -14.97 -12.47
C GLY A 222 -18.51 -15.26 -11.15
N ALA A 223 -18.21 -14.44 -10.13
CA ALA A 223 -18.85 -14.53 -8.82
C ALA A 223 -20.37 -14.34 -8.94
N ASP A 224 -21.13 -15.10 -8.14
CA ASP A 224 -22.58 -15.02 -8.10
C ASP A 224 -23.07 -13.75 -7.42
N PHE A 225 -22.28 -13.24 -6.47
CA PHE A 225 -22.59 -12.04 -5.72
C PHE A 225 -21.32 -11.41 -5.17
N VAL A 226 -21.31 -10.07 -5.07
CA VAL A 226 -20.17 -9.31 -4.54
C VAL A 226 -20.66 -8.31 -3.50
N PHE A 227 -19.95 -8.18 -2.38
CA PHE A 227 -20.18 -7.14 -1.38
C PHE A 227 -19.04 -6.13 -1.41
N ILE A 228 -19.38 -4.86 -1.67
CA ILE A 228 -18.44 -3.73 -1.72
C ILE A 228 -18.95 -2.57 -0.86
N PRO A 229 -18.06 -1.83 -0.17
CA PRO A 229 -18.45 -0.67 0.64
C PRO A 229 -19.05 0.48 -0.17
N GLU A 230 -18.69 0.65 -1.44
CA GLU A 230 -19.21 1.72 -2.30
C GLU A 230 -20.67 1.52 -2.70
N LYS A 231 -21.20 0.30 -2.52
CA LYS A 231 -22.62 -0.02 -2.70
C LYS A 231 -23.15 -0.74 -1.47
N PRO A 232 -23.36 0.01 -0.35
CA PRO A 232 -23.87 -0.57 0.89
C PRO A 232 -25.21 -1.24 0.66
N ARG A 233 -25.39 -2.40 1.27
CA ARG A 233 -26.57 -3.23 1.05
C ARG A 233 -27.77 -2.74 1.85
N ALA A 234 -28.95 -2.74 1.23
CA ALA A 234 -30.22 -2.46 1.92
C ALA A 234 -30.62 -3.66 2.80
N ASP A 235 -31.57 -3.47 3.72
CA ASP A 235 -31.96 -4.47 4.72
C ASP A 235 -32.41 -5.82 4.12
N ASN A 236 -32.94 -5.80 2.89
CA ASN A 236 -33.42 -6.96 2.17
C ASN A 236 -32.31 -7.76 1.45
N TRP A 237 -31.03 -7.43 1.63
CA TRP A 237 -29.92 -8.05 0.88
C TRP A 237 -29.85 -9.57 1.03
N LYS A 238 -30.30 -10.10 2.18
CA LYS A 238 -30.36 -11.54 2.44
C LYS A 238 -31.29 -12.24 1.44
N GLU A 239 -32.45 -11.65 1.21
CA GLU A 239 -33.44 -12.14 0.25
C GLU A 239 -32.97 -11.97 -1.19
N GLU A 240 -32.36 -10.82 -1.51
CA GLU A 240 -31.81 -10.57 -2.85
C GLU A 240 -30.74 -11.60 -3.22
N MET A 241 -29.78 -11.83 -2.31
CA MET A 241 -28.72 -12.79 -2.52
C MET A 241 -29.28 -14.22 -2.65
N HIS A 242 -30.25 -14.60 -1.79
CA HIS A 242 -30.92 -15.89 -1.90
C HIS A 242 -31.55 -16.07 -3.29
N LYS A 243 -32.35 -15.10 -3.74
CA LYS A 243 -33.05 -15.16 -5.04
C LYS A 243 -32.06 -15.32 -6.22
N VAL A 244 -30.97 -14.55 -6.21
CA VAL A 244 -29.94 -14.60 -7.27
C VAL A 244 -29.26 -15.97 -7.30
N ILE A 245 -28.80 -16.46 -6.15
CA ILE A 245 -28.07 -17.73 -6.06
C ILE A 245 -28.99 -18.92 -6.39
N GLN A 246 -30.23 -18.90 -5.90
CA GLN A 246 -31.22 -19.93 -6.22
C GLN A 246 -31.46 -20.01 -7.72
N LYS A 247 -31.63 -18.85 -8.39
CA LYS A 247 -31.80 -18.78 -9.85
C LYS A 247 -30.58 -19.36 -10.58
N HIS A 248 -29.37 -19.01 -10.19
CA HIS A 248 -28.16 -19.54 -10.84
C HIS A 248 -28.05 -21.06 -10.70
N ARG A 249 -28.40 -21.62 -9.54
CA ARG A 249 -28.40 -23.07 -9.31
C ARG A 249 -29.49 -23.79 -10.10
N GLN A 250 -30.69 -23.21 -10.21
CA GLN A 250 -31.78 -23.74 -11.05
C GLN A 250 -31.39 -23.77 -12.53
N LEU A 251 -30.59 -22.81 -12.98
CA LEU A 251 -30.02 -22.79 -14.34
C LEU A 251 -28.84 -23.76 -14.53
N GLY A 252 -28.51 -24.55 -13.51
CA GLY A 252 -27.51 -25.63 -13.59
C GLY A 252 -26.12 -25.27 -13.06
N LYS A 253 -25.91 -24.06 -12.51
CA LYS A 253 -24.61 -23.71 -11.91
C LYS A 253 -24.37 -24.56 -10.65
N ARG A 254 -23.35 -25.41 -10.68
CA ARG A 254 -23.03 -26.34 -9.57
C ARG A 254 -22.36 -25.67 -8.37
N LYS A 255 -21.53 -24.67 -8.64
CA LYS A 255 -20.75 -23.92 -7.65
C LYS A 255 -21.40 -22.58 -7.35
N THR A 256 -21.17 -22.05 -6.16
CA THR A 256 -21.58 -20.71 -5.76
C THR A 256 -20.38 -19.98 -5.18
N ILE A 257 -20.02 -18.84 -5.75
CA ILE A 257 -18.90 -18.01 -5.30
C ILE A 257 -19.45 -16.64 -4.89
N VAL A 258 -19.21 -16.26 -3.64
CA VAL A 258 -19.56 -14.94 -3.12
C VAL A 258 -18.27 -14.25 -2.70
N ILE A 259 -17.98 -13.08 -3.25
CA ILE A 259 -16.79 -12.29 -2.90
C ILE A 259 -17.19 -11.15 -1.97
N VAL A 260 -16.44 -10.96 -0.91
CA VAL A 260 -16.74 -10.00 0.15
C VAL A 260 -15.51 -9.14 0.39
N ALA A 261 -15.61 -7.84 0.16
CA ALA A 261 -14.57 -6.90 0.57
C ALA A 261 -14.50 -6.85 2.10
N GLU A 262 -13.30 -6.75 2.68
CA GLU A 262 -13.11 -6.67 4.15
C GLU A 262 -13.88 -5.50 4.81
N GLY A 263 -14.09 -4.42 4.05
CA GLY A 263 -14.86 -3.24 4.46
C GLY A 263 -16.35 -3.30 4.13
N ALA A 264 -16.90 -4.44 3.69
CA ALA A 264 -18.31 -4.54 3.33
C ALA A 264 -19.26 -4.22 4.50
N HIS A 265 -20.28 -3.40 4.23
CA HIS A 265 -21.28 -2.98 5.21
C HIS A 265 -22.67 -2.77 4.59
N ASP A 266 -23.69 -2.73 5.44
CA ASP A 266 -25.05 -2.35 5.07
C ASP A 266 -25.27 -0.82 5.10
N GLN A 267 -26.46 -0.37 4.71
CA GLN A 267 -26.83 1.06 4.74
C GLN A 267 -26.86 1.65 6.15
N GLY A 268 -27.02 0.82 7.19
CA GLY A 268 -26.91 1.20 8.59
C GLY A 268 -25.48 1.31 9.10
N GLY A 269 -24.48 0.95 8.28
CA GLY A 269 -23.06 0.92 8.65
C GLY A 269 -22.66 -0.33 9.43
N ASN A 270 -23.54 -1.33 9.56
CA ASN A 270 -23.18 -2.59 10.19
C ASN A 270 -22.32 -3.41 9.24
N LYS A 271 -21.22 -3.96 9.76
CA LYS A 271 -20.34 -4.84 8.99
C LYS A 271 -21.11 -6.07 8.50
N ILE A 272 -20.97 -6.38 7.21
CA ILE A 272 -21.43 -7.64 6.64
C ILE A 272 -20.25 -8.60 6.65
N SER A 273 -20.26 -9.56 7.59
CA SER A 273 -19.15 -10.49 7.75
C SER A 273 -19.28 -11.74 6.85
N PRO A 274 -18.16 -12.39 6.50
CA PRO A 274 -18.18 -13.67 5.79
C PRO A 274 -19.02 -14.75 6.50
N GLU A 275 -19.03 -14.75 7.83
CA GLU A 275 -19.82 -15.67 8.66
C GLU A 275 -21.32 -15.46 8.48
N MET A 276 -21.78 -14.20 8.47
CA MET A 276 -23.20 -13.89 8.24
C MET A 276 -23.68 -14.42 6.89
N ILE A 277 -22.84 -14.32 5.86
CA ILE A 277 -23.13 -14.81 4.52
C ILE A 277 -23.11 -16.35 4.51
N LYS A 278 -22.10 -16.97 5.14
CA LYS A 278 -22.01 -18.43 5.26
C LYS A 278 -23.25 -19.01 5.93
N ASP A 279 -23.67 -18.44 7.05
CA ASP A 279 -24.81 -18.93 7.82
C ASP A 279 -26.11 -18.84 7.00
N LEU A 280 -26.27 -17.76 6.23
CA LEU A 280 -27.41 -17.60 5.31
C LEU A 280 -27.40 -18.62 4.16
N LEU A 281 -26.23 -18.95 3.60
CA LEU A 281 -26.11 -19.96 2.54
C LEU A 281 -26.29 -21.38 3.08
N ALA A 282 -25.85 -21.64 4.30
CA ALA A 282 -25.90 -22.95 4.96
C ALA A 282 -27.25 -23.22 5.66
N ASP A 283 -28.14 -22.23 5.77
CA ASP A 283 -29.45 -22.40 6.40
C ASP A 283 -30.23 -23.55 5.75
N LYS A 284 -30.59 -24.54 6.57
CA LYS A 284 -31.35 -25.74 6.17
C LYS A 284 -32.77 -25.41 5.72
N ASN A 285 -33.33 -24.33 6.22
CA ASN A 285 -34.65 -23.86 5.80
C ASN A 285 -34.58 -22.94 4.57
N GLY A 286 -33.36 -22.63 4.11
CA GLY A 286 -33.08 -21.80 2.94
C GLY A 286 -32.47 -22.61 1.80
N LEU A 287 -31.26 -22.22 1.38
CA LEU A 287 -30.58 -22.86 0.25
C LEU A 287 -29.91 -24.19 0.61
N ALA A 288 -29.65 -24.44 1.90
CA ALA A 288 -29.02 -25.66 2.43
C ALA A 288 -27.69 -26.03 1.73
N LEU A 289 -26.83 -25.03 1.48
CA LEU A 289 -25.57 -25.23 0.77
C LEU A 289 -24.43 -25.60 1.72
N ASP A 290 -23.64 -26.62 1.37
CA ASP A 290 -22.36 -26.87 2.04
C ASP A 290 -21.41 -25.70 1.74
N THR A 291 -21.26 -24.82 2.73
CA THR A 291 -20.61 -23.51 2.58
C THR A 291 -19.31 -23.44 3.36
N ARG A 292 -18.27 -22.87 2.75
CA ARG A 292 -16.95 -22.65 3.36
C ARG A 292 -16.55 -21.19 3.22
N ILE A 293 -15.77 -20.69 4.18
CA ILE A 293 -15.15 -19.37 4.13
C ILE A 293 -13.69 -19.55 3.77
N SER A 294 -13.18 -18.67 2.91
CA SER A 294 -11.76 -18.55 2.64
C SER A 294 -11.36 -17.07 2.75
N THR A 295 -10.50 -16.76 3.70
CA THR A 295 -9.91 -15.43 3.85
C THR A 295 -8.52 -15.47 3.23
N LEU A 296 -8.33 -14.77 2.12
CA LEU A 296 -7.05 -14.80 1.39
C LEU A 296 -5.94 -14.06 2.17
N GLY A 297 -6.32 -13.06 2.97
CA GLY A 297 -5.42 -12.33 3.86
C GLY A 297 -4.22 -11.72 3.12
N HIS A 298 -3.05 -11.76 3.76
CA HIS A 298 -1.81 -11.18 3.21
C HIS A 298 -1.29 -11.87 1.95
N ALA A 299 -1.85 -13.02 1.58
CA ALA A 299 -1.42 -13.71 0.38
C ALA A 299 -1.72 -12.87 -0.89
N SER A 300 -2.66 -11.93 -0.84
CA SER A 300 -2.91 -10.95 -1.92
C SER A 300 -1.84 -9.86 -2.04
N LYS A 301 -0.88 -9.78 -1.12
CA LYS A 301 0.26 -8.84 -1.17
C LYS A 301 1.52 -9.43 -1.80
N GLN A 302 1.50 -10.72 -2.15
CA GLN A 302 2.65 -11.43 -2.74
C GLN A 302 2.67 -11.35 -4.26
#